data_AF-A0AAN8J4U9-F1
#
_entry.id   AF-A0AAN8J4U9-F1
#
_cell.length_a   1.000
_cell.length_b   1.000
_cell.length_c   1.000
_cell.angle_alpha   90.00
_cell.angle_beta   90.00
_cell.angle_gamma   90.00
#
_symmetry.space_group_name_H-M   'P 1'
#
loop_
_entity.id
_entity.type
_entity.pdbx_description
1 polymer ?
#
loop_
_entity_poly.entity_id
_entity_poly.type
_entity_poly.pdbx_seq_one_letter_code
_entity_poly.pdbx_strand_id
1 'polypeptide(L)'
;MVNYIQAGDFLLSCTVLTSGNNYYKIKHLFNLLNLGCVNQSTFFGIQANYICPEIVNFWCASQQKKILDEIRGRKLILLGDGQNDSPGHSAQYLNYNLIDPESGYLVVYDVVDKRQTKLNSNAMEMFGYTRSIKFLEEDKQDIQKIVTDGHIGMKSYMVNFNFP
;
A
#
# COMPACT_ATOMS: atom_id res chain seq x y z
N MET A 1 -21.99 10.43 -18.88
CA MET A 1 -22.60 9.78 -17.71
C MET A 1 -22.10 8.34 -17.70
N VAL A 2 -21.25 7.96 -16.75
CA VAL A 2 -20.83 6.55 -16.58
C VAL A 2 -21.79 5.95 -15.54
N ASN A 3 -22.59 4.95 -15.92
CA ASN A 3 -23.48 4.20 -15.01
C ASN A 3 -24.40 5.04 -14.10
N TYR A 4 -25.08 6.08 -14.62
CA TYR A 4 -25.99 6.96 -13.86
C TYR A 4 -25.36 7.75 -12.69
N ILE A 5 -24.04 7.78 -12.57
CA ILE A 5 -23.34 8.58 -11.55
C ILE A 5 -23.23 10.03 -12.04
N GLN A 6 -23.58 10.99 -11.19
CA GLN A 6 -23.40 12.40 -11.47
C GLN A 6 -21.89 12.73 -11.50
N ALA A 7 -21.46 13.48 -12.52
CA ALA A 7 -20.04 13.82 -12.69
C ALA A 7 -19.48 14.58 -11.47
N GLY A 8 -20.27 15.44 -10.84
CA GLY A 8 -19.88 16.17 -9.63
C GLY A 8 -19.59 15.24 -8.45
N ASP A 9 -20.46 14.25 -8.20
CA ASP A 9 -20.26 13.26 -7.15
C ASP A 9 -19.01 12.43 -7.39
N PHE A 10 -18.79 12.00 -8.64
CA PHE A 10 -17.58 11.25 -9.02
C PHE A 10 -16.31 12.07 -8.80
N LEU A 11 -16.27 13.30 -9.29
CA LEU A 11 -15.11 14.19 -9.15
C LEU A 11 -14.85 14.53 -7.68
N LEU A 12 -15.89 14.80 -6.89
CA LEU A 12 -15.77 15.06 -5.46
C LEU A 12 -15.22 13.82 -4.73
N SER A 13 -15.78 12.63 -4.99
CA SER A 13 -15.29 11.37 -4.43
C SER A 13 -13.82 11.11 -4.76
N CYS A 14 -13.43 11.34 -6.02
CA CYS A 14 -12.04 11.20 -6.47
C CYS A 14 -11.13 12.18 -5.74
N THR A 15 -11.49 13.47 -5.73
CA THR A 15 -10.66 14.54 -5.14
C THR A 15 -10.47 14.34 -3.64
N VAL A 16 -11.53 13.97 -2.91
CA VAL A 16 -11.43 13.73 -1.46
C VAL A 16 -10.51 12.53 -1.18
N LEU A 17 -10.62 11.44 -1.96
CA LEU A 17 -9.77 10.26 -1.79
C LEU A 17 -8.31 10.57 -2.10
N THR A 18 -8.01 11.13 -3.27
CA THR A 18 -6.64 11.33 -3.75
C THR A 18 -5.90 12.44 -2.99
N SER A 19 -6.61 13.38 -2.38
CA SER A 19 -6.03 14.38 -1.47
C SER A 19 -5.82 13.87 -0.04
N GLY A 20 -6.23 12.63 0.27
CA GLY A 20 -6.12 12.06 1.62
C GLY A 20 -7.07 12.69 2.64
N ASN A 21 -8.14 13.36 2.18
CA ASN A 21 -9.08 14.03 3.08
C ASN A 21 -10.10 13.07 3.67
N ASN A 22 -10.52 13.34 4.90
CA ASN A 22 -11.58 12.58 5.55
C ASN A 22 -12.96 12.99 5.01
N TYR A 23 -13.71 12.03 4.47
CA TYR A 23 -15.05 12.25 3.93
C TYR A 23 -15.98 12.99 4.90
N TYR A 24 -16.03 12.60 6.17
CA TYR A 24 -16.94 13.22 7.14
C TYR A 24 -16.58 14.68 7.43
N LYS A 25 -15.28 15.02 7.45
CA LYS A 25 -14.84 16.42 7.58
C LYS A 25 -15.29 17.25 6.38
N ILE A 26 -15.15 16.73 5.16
CA ILE A 26 -15.60 17.41 3.94
C ILE A 26 -17.12 17.52 3.90
N LYS A 27 -17.85 16.46 4.25
CA LYS A 27 -19.31 16.48 4.34
C LYS A 27 -19.78 17.51 5.36
N HIS A 28 -19.12 17.61 6.50
CA HIS A 28 -19.42 18.61 7.53
C HIS A 28 -19.19 20.04 7.00
N LEU A 29 -18.07 20.30 6.32
CA LEU A 29 -17.80 21.59 5.68
C LEU A 29 -18.89 21.98 4.68
N PHE A 30 -19.31 21.07 3.81
CA PHE A 30 -20.38 21.32 2.84
C PHE A 30 -21.71 21.65 3.54
N ASN A 31 -22.03 20.95 4.63
CA ASN A 31 -23.22 21.24 5.42
C ASN A 31 -23.17 22.64 6.05
N LEU A 32 -22.01 23.08 6.57
CA LEU A 32 -21.82 24.44 7.12
C LEU A 32 -22.00 25.53 6.07
N LEU A 33 -21.63 25.25 4.81
CA LEU A 33 -21.79 26.14 3.67
C LEU A 33 -23.17 26.03 2.99
N ASN A 34 -24.06 25.19 3.51
CA ASN A 34 -25.36 24.87 2.92
C ASN A 34 -25.28 24.36 1.47
N LEU A 35 -24.27 23.54 1.18
CA LEU A 35 -24.01 22.94 -0.14
C LEU A 35 -24.44 21.47 -0.18
N GLY A 36 -24.91 21.02 -1.33
CA GLY A 36 -25.11 19.60 -1.62
C GLY A 36 -23.79 18.86 -1.68
N CYS A 37 -23.71 17.69 -1.02
CA CYS A 37 -22.51 16.85 -1.01
C CYS A 37 -22.91 15.39 -1.19
N VAL A 38 -22.11 14.67 -1.98
CA VAL A 38 -22.26 13.22 -2.23
C VAL A 38 -22.54 12.49 -0.93
N ASN A 39 -23.52 11.59 -0.94
CA ASN A 39 -23.85 10.81 0.24
C ASN A 39 -22.79 9.73 0.49
N GLN A 40 -22.79 9.17 1.69
CA GLN A 40 -21.74 8.26 2.14
C GLN A 40 -21.69 6.96 1.34
N SER A 41 -22.85 6.36 1.07
CA SER A 41 -22.93 5.09 0.34
C SER A 41 -22.47 5.26 -1.12
N THR A 42 -22.88 6.35 -1.77
CA THR A 42 -22.41 6.70 -3.11
C THR A 42 -20.92 6.99 -3.12
N PHE A 43 -20.42 7.73 -2.12
CA PHE A 43 -19.00 8.05 -2.00
C PHE A 43 -18.12 6.80 -1.92
N PHE A 44 -18.41 5.90 -0.98
CA PHE A 44 -17.63 4.66 -0.83
C PHE A 44 -17.88 3.68 -1.99
N GLY A 45 -19.10 3.67 -2.56
CA GLY A 45 -19.41 2.90 -3.76
C GLY A 45 -18.58 3.36 -4.96
N ILE A 46 -18.39 4.66 -5.15
CA ILE A 46 -17.55 5.21 -6.22
C ILE A 46 -16.07 4.82 -6.00
N GLN A 47 -15.57 4.93 -4.76
CA GLN A 47 -14.21 4.52 -4.44
C GLN A 47 -13.96 3.05 -4.73
N ALA A 48 -14.81 2.16 -4.21
CA ALA A 48 -14.62 0.72 -4.32
C ALA A 48 -14.73 0.21 -5.75
N ASN A 49 -15.65 0.76 -6.55
CA ASN A 49 -15.94 0.23 -7.89
C ASN A 49 -15.13 0.90 -9.01
N TYR A 50 -14.62 2.12 -8.80
CA TYR A 50 -13.98 2.88 -9.88
C TYR A 50 -12.60 3.41 -9.49
N ILE A 51 -12.47 4.12 -8.36
CA ILE A 51 -11.24 4.86 -8.08
C ILE A 51 -10.13 3.95 -7.56
N CYS A 52 -10.37 3.19 -6.49
CA CYS A 52 -9.35 2.33 -5.90
C CYS A 52 -8.83 1.24 -6.85
N PRO A 53 -9.68 0.53 -7.62
CA PRO A 53 -9.21 -0.43 -8.60
C PRO A 53 -8.29 0.22 -9.65
N GLU A 54 -8.64 1.41 -10.12
CA GLU A 54 -7.85 2.11 -11.13
C GLU A 54 -6.50 2.59 -10.58
N ILE A 55 -6.46 3.09 -9.34
CA ILE A 55 -5.20 3.45 -8.67
C ILE A 55 -4.27 2.23 -8.56
N VAL A 56 -4.81 1.09 -8.11
CA VAL A 56 -4.05 -0.15 -7.95
C VAL A 56 -3.57 -0.66 -9.32
N ASN A 57 -4.43 -0.64 -10.33
CA ASN A 57 -4.07 -1.04 -11.69
C ASN A 57 -2.97 -0.14 -12.26
N PHE A 58 -3.09 1.18 -12.12
CA PHE A 58 -2.07 2.11 -12.57
C PHE A 58 -0.73 1.88 -11.85
N TRP A 59 -0.75 1.68 -10.53
CA TRP A 59 0.44 1.37 -9.77
C TRP A 59 1.10 0.06 -10.24
N CYS A 60 0.39 -1.06 -10.15
CA CYS A 60 0.95 -2.38 -10.43
C CYS A 60 1.30 -2.58 -11.91
N ALA A 61 0.37 -2.23 -12.82
CA ALA A 61 0.55 -2.52 -14.24
C ALA A 61 1.44 -1.50 -14.96
N SER A 62 1.61 -0.30 -14.42
CA SER A 62 2.41 0.75 -15.06
C SER A 62 3.62 1.18 -14.24
N GLN A 63 3.43 1.69 -13.02
CA GLN A 63 4.53 2.33 -12.27
C GLN A 63 5.51 1.32 -11.71
N GLN A 64 5.03 0.30 -10.99
CA GLN A 64 5.87 -0.70 -10.36
C GLN A 64 6.68 -1.47 -11.41
N LYS A 65 6.04 -1.84 -12.53
CA LYS A 65 6.74 -2.50 -13.65
C LYS A 65 7.88 -1.64 -14.21
N LYS A 66 7.65 -0.34 -14.43
CA LYS A 66 8.70 0.57 -14.91
C LYS A 66 9.87 0.67 -13.95
N ILE A 67 9.58 0.78 -12.64
CA ILE A 67 10.60 0.81 -11.59
C ILE A 67 11.42 -0.48 -11.62
N LEU A 68 10.76 -1.65 -11.65
CA LEU A 68 11.42 -2.96 -11.70
C LEU A 68 12.30 -3.13 -12.93
N ASP A 69 11.86 -2.63 -14.09
CA ASP A 69 12.64 -2.68 -15.32
C ASP A 69 13.84 -1.71 -15.30
N GLU A 70 13.70 -0.53 -14.67
CA GLU A 70 14.77 0.47 -14.55
C GLU A 70 15.89 0.01 -13.60
N ILE A 71 15.55 -0.68 -12.52
CA ILE A 71 16.53 -1.19 -11.55
C ILE A 71 17.08 -2.58 -11.94
N ARG A 72 16.56 -3.19 -13.01
CA ARG A 72 16.91 -4.55 -13.42
C ARG A 72 18.41 -4.68 -13.72
N GLY A 73 19.01 -5.75 -13.20
CA GLY A 73 20.43 -6.05 -13.39
C GLY A 73 21.37 -5.23 -12.50
N ARG A 74 20.84 -4.33 -11.66
CA ARG A 74 21.59 -3.72 -10.57
C ARG A 74 21.63 -4.65 -9.36
N LYS A 75 22.71 -4.54 -8.60
CA LYS A 75 22.87 -5.16 -7.30
C LYS A 75 22.14 -4.35 -6.24
N LEU A 76 20.94 -4.78 -5.88
CA LEU A 76 20.04 -4.01 -5.01
C LEU A 76 20.39 -4.16 -3.54
N ILE A 77 20.44 -3.01 -2.85
CA ILE A 77 20.39 -2.93 -1.39
C ILE A 77 19.05 -2.30 -1.06
N LEU A 78 18.15 -3.02 -0.40
CA LEU A 78 16.80 -2.51 -0.13
C LEU A 78 16.66 -2.11 1.34
N LEU A 79 15.94 -1.01 1.59
CA LEU A 79 15.50 -0.59 2.91
C LEU A 79 14.06 -1.06 3.10
N GLY A 80 13.82 -1.89 4.11
CA GLY A 80 12.51 -2.43 4.42
C GLY A 80 11.96 -1.89 5.73
N ASP A 81 10.69 -1.54 5.74
CA ASP A 81 9.99 -1.06 6.94
C ASP A 81 8.50 -1.42 6.88
N GLY A 82 7.91 -1.66 8.06
CA GLY A 82 6.51 -2.01 8.24
C GLY A 82 5.75 -0.98 9.09
N GLN A 83 4.76 -0.31 8.49
CA GLN A 83 3.93 0.66 9.19
C GLN A 83 2.55 0.10 9.51
N ASN A 84 2.24 -0.03 10.81
CA ASN A 84 0.92 -0.46 11.29
C ASN A 84 -0.10 0.70 11.29
N ASP A 85 -1.37 0.37 11.04
CA ASP A 85 -2.48 1.33 11.05
C ASP A 85 -2.89 1.80 12.45
N SER A 86 -2.61 1.00 13.49
CA SER A 86 -2.86 1.36 14.89
C SER A 86 -1.79 0.80 15.83
N PRO A 87 -1.58 1.41 17.02
CA PRO A 87 -0.63 0.91 18.00
C PRO A 87 -1.06 -0.43 18.64
N GLY A 88 -0.08 -1.27 19.00
CA GLY A 88 -0.30 -2.48 19.81
C GLY A 88 -0.93 -3.65 19.04
N HIS A 89 -1.52 -4.60 19.77
CA HIS A 89 -2.07 -5.84 19.18
C HIS A 89 -3.40 -5.64 18.41
N SER A 90 -3.87 -4.39 18.27
CA SER A 90 -5.12 -4.05 17.57
C SER A 90 -4.94 -3.76 16.09
N ALA A 91 -3.71 -3.71 15.56
CA ALA A 91 -3.46 -3.43 14.14
C ALA A 91 -4.26 -4.38 13.24
N GLN A 92 -4.96 -3.79 12.27
CA GLN A 92 -5.76 -4.50 11.27
C GLN A 92 -5.02 -4.56 9.93
N TYR A 93 -4.27 -3.49 9.62
CA TYR A 93 -3.50 -3.38 8.40
C TYR A 93 -2.06 -2.98 8.70
N LEU A 94 -1.15 -3.53 7.91
CA LEU A 94 0.26 -3.14 7.88
C LEU A 94 0.62 -2.85 6.42
N ASN A 95 1.27 -1.71 6.19
CA ASN A 95 1.94 -1.43 4.93
C ASN A 95 3.41 -1.82 5.08
N TYR A 96 3.85 -2.83 4.33
CA TYR A 96 5.25 -3.21 4.24
C TYR A 96 5.85 -2.65 2.95
N ASN A 97 6.96 -1.93 3.06
CA ASN A 97 7.56 -1.23 1.93
C ASN A 97 9.02 -1.63 1.76
N LEU A 98 9.47 -1.76 0.51
CA LEU A 98 10.89 -1.87 0.15
C LEU A 98 11.27 -0.69 -0.73
N ILE A 99 12.32 0.03 -0.33
CA ILE A 99 12.86 1.19 -1.04
C ILE A 99 14.28 0.90 -1.50
N ASP A 100 14.60 1.22 -2.75
CA ASP A 100 15.99 1.29 -3.22
C ASP A 100 16.56 2.67 -2.84
N PRO A 101 17.55 2.76 -1.93
CA PRO A 101 18.10 4.02 -1.48
C PRO A 101 18.94 4.73 -2.53
N GLU A 102 19.44 4.02 -3.56
CA GLU A 102 20.24 4.65 -4.63
C GLU A 102 19.35 5.47 -5.57
N SER A 103 18.23 4.90 -6.02
CA SER A 103 17.26 5.62 -6.86
C SER A 103 16.24 6.44 -6.07
N GLY A 104 16.00 6.08 -4.80
CA GLY A 104 14.89 6.60 -4.00
C GLY A 104 13.53 6.01 -4.36
N TYR A 105 13.47 4.98 -5.22
CA TYR A 105 12.21 4.39 -5.64
C TYR A 105 11.60 3.46 -4.60
N LEU A 106 10.28 3.55 -4.48
CA LEU A 106 9.46 2.56 -3.79
C LEU A 106 9.31 1.33 -4.70
N VAL A 107 10.08 0.29 -4.43
CA VAL A 107 10.15 -0.93 -5.25
C VAL A 107 8.96 -1.85 -4.95
N VAL A 108 8.61 -1.98 -3.67
CA VAL A 108 7.45 -2.77 -3.23
C VAL A 108 6.61 -1.94 -2.27
N TYR A 109 5.31 -1.96 -2.50
CA TYR A 109 4.28 -1.47 -1.59
C TYR A 109 3.29 -2.60 -1.35
N ASP A 110 3.30 -3.16 -0.14
CA ASP A 110 2.53 -4.35 0.18
C ASP A 110 1.59 -4.13 1.37
N VAL A 111 0.29 -4.29 1.14
CA VAL A 111 -0.73 -4.15 2.19
C VAL A 111 -1.07 -5.53 2.75
N VAL A 112 -0.73 -5.75 4.01
CA VAL A 112 -1.06 -6.96 4.76
C VAL A 112 -2.31 -6.68 5.58
N ASP A 113 -3.31 -7.55 5.44
CA ASP A 113 -4.46 -7.59 6.33
C ASP A 113 -4.23 -8.64 7.42
N LYS A 114 -4.51 -8.31 8.68
CA LYS A 114 -4.35 -9.23 9.83
C LYS A 114 -5.06 -10.58 9.65
N ARG A 115 -6.12 -10.62 8.85
CA ARG A 115 -6.82 -11.86 8.48
C ARG A 115 -5.94 -12.84 7.70
N GLN A 116 -4.92 -12.34 6.99
CA GLN A 116 -3.93 -13.14 6.28
C GLN A 116 -2.92 -13.78 7.24
N THR A 117 -2.79 -13.28 8.47
CA THR A 117 -1.83 -13.77 9.48
C THR A 117 -2.49 -14.49 10.65
N LYS A 118 -3.63 -15.16 10.42
CA LYS A 118 -4.40 -15.86 11.46
C LYS A 118 -4.76 -14.94 12.64
N LEU A 119 -5.05 -13.67 12.34
CA LEU A 119 -5.39 -12.65 13.33
C LEU A 119 -4.24 -12.30 14.30
N ASN A 120 -2.98 -12.47 13.88
CA ASN A 120 -1.81 -12.08 14.66
C ASN A 120 -1.11 -10.87 14.04
N SER A 121 -1.23 -9.71 14.70
CA SER A 121 -0.62 -8.46 14.22
C SER A 121 0.91 -8.50 14.23
N ASN A 122 1.52 -9.21 15.20
CA ASN A 122 2.98 -9.32 15.30
C ASN A 122 3.58 -10.15 14.13
N ALA A 123 2.75 -10.94 13.44
CA ALA A 123 3.18 -11.75 12.30
C ALA A 123 3.00 -11.02 10.96
N MET A 124 2.29 -9.88 10.92
CA MET A 124 2.01 -9.15 9.68
C MET A 124 3.28 -8.64 9.00
N GLU A 125 4.23 -8.14 9.79
CA GLU A 125 5.48 -7.61 9.28
C GLU A 125 6.33 -8.67 8.60
N MET A 126 6.46 -9.82 9.25
CA MET A 126 7.16 -10.98 8.69
C MET A 126 6.45 -11.50 7.43
N PHE A 127 5.11 -11.49 7.42
CA PHE A 127 4.34 -11.90 6.26
C PHE A 127 4.55 -10.96 5.07
N GLY A 128 4.49 -9.64 5.30
CA GLY A 128 4.73 -8.62 4.28
C GLY A 128 6.14 -8.68 3.71
N TYR A 129 7.15 -8.81 4.58
CA TYR A 129 8.55 -9.01 4.18
C TYR A 129 8.72 -10.24 3.28
N THR A 130 8.22 -11.40 3.72
CA THR A 130 8.37 -12.66 2.98
C THR A 130 7.68 -12.59 1.62
N ARG A 131 6.48 -12.02 1.57
CA ARG A 131 5.73 -11.83 0.32
C ARG A 131 6.46 -10.87 -0.63
N SER A 132 7.02 -9.79 -0.09
CA SER A 132 7.76 -8.78 -0.87
C SER A 132 9.04 -9.35 -1.48
N ILE A 133 9.79 -10.17 -0.74
CA ILE A 133 10.99 -10.82 -1.27
C ILE A 133 10.64 -11.81 -2.36
N LYS A 134 9.67 -12.69 -2.10
CA LYS A 134 9.23 -13.68 -3.07
C LYS A 134 8.80 -13.02 -4.39
N PHE A 135 8.09 -11.89 -4.30
CA PHE A 135 7.70 -11.11 -5.47
C PHE A 135 8.91 -10.64 -6.30
N LEU A 136 9.96 -10.12 -5.66
CA LEU A 136 11.17 -9.65 -6.34
C LEU A 136 12.03 -10.80 -6.88
N GLU A 137 12.09 -11.93 -6.19
CA GLU A 137 12.74 -13.15 -6.67
C GLU A 137 12.04 -13.71 -7.92
N GLU A 138 10.71 -13.76 -7.92
CA GLU A 138 9.90 -14.17 -9.08
C GLU A 138 10.09 -13.24 -10.28
N ASP A 139 10.25 -11.94 -10.03
CA ASP A 139 10.61 -10.95 -11.06
C ASP A 139 12.11 -10.98 -11.46
N LYS A 140 12.94 -11.78 -10.78
CA LYS A 140 14.39 -11.95 -11.02
C LYS A 140 15.22 -10.68 -10.78
N GLN A 141 14.89 -9.93 -9.73
CA GLN A 141 15.70 -8.82 -9.26
C GLN A 141 16.92 -9.33 -8.47
N ASP A 142 18.08 -8.70 -8.63
CA ASP A 142 19.33 -9.10 -7.97
C ASP A 142 19.45 -8.43 -6.59
N ILE A 143 18.83 -9.04 -5.59
CA ILE A 143 18.83 -8.54 -4.20
C ILE A 143 20.11 -9.01 -3.50
N GLN A 144 21.01 -8.08 -3.19
CA GLN A 144 22.24 -8.37 -2.45
C GLN A 144 22.06 -8.23 -0.94
N LYS A 145 21.24 -7.26 -0.51
CA LYS A 145 21.06 -6.99 0.92
C LYS A 145 19.71 -6.35 1.16
N ILE A 146 19.09 -6.72 2.29
CA ILE A 146 17.93 -6.00 2.83
C ILE A 146 18.28 -5.52 4.22
N VAL A 147 17.99 -4.24 4.49
CA VAL A 147 18.16 -3.60 5.78
C VAL A 147 16.77 -3.32 6.33
N THR A 148 16.43 -3.95 7.45
CA THR A 148 15.17 -3.72 8.16
C THR A 148 15.46 -3.23 9.57
N ASP A 149 14.46 -2.64 10.21
CA ASP A 149 14.47 -2.45 11.64
C ASP A 149 14.41 -3.82 12.36
N GLY A 150 15.14 -3.90 13.47
CA GLY A 150 15.49 -5.16 14.11
C GLY A 150 14.35 -5.80 14.92
N HIS A 151 13.16 -5.97 14.36
CA HIS A 151 12.07 -6.69 15.02
C HIS A 151 12.48 -8.16 15.28
N ILE A 152 12.18 -8.67 16.48
CA ILE A 152 12.67 -9.97 16.99
C ILE A 152 12.31 -11.13 16.04
N GLY A 153 11.14 -11.04 15.40
CA GLY A 153 10.67 -12.03 14.42
C GLY A 153 11.50 -12.07 13.12
N MET A 154 11.95 -10.92 12.62
CA MET A 154 12.74 -10.83 11.39
C MET A 154 14.15 -11.40 11.59
N LYS A 155 14.78 -11.11 12.73
CA LYS A 155 16.10 -11.66 13.07
C LYS A 155 16.12 -13.20 12.98
N SER A 156 15.11 -13.86 13.53
CA SER A 156 15.01 -15.33 13.49
C SER A 156 14.78 -15.88 12.09
N TYR A 157 14.07 -15.15 11.22
CA TYR A 157 13.85 -15.57 9.83
C TYR A 157 15.10 -15.37 8.96
N MET A 158 15.78 -14.23 9.09
CA MET A 158 17.00 -13.91 8.34
C MET A 158 18.17 -14.86 8.66
N VAL A 159 18.20 -15.47 9.85
CA VAL A 159 19.21 -16.49 10.20
C VAL A 159 18.91 -17.85 9.55
N ASN A 160 17.64 -18.17 9.28
CA ASN A 160 17.22 -19.45 8.70
C ASN A 160 17.16 -19.43 7.17
N PHE A 161 16.92 -18.25 6.58
CA PHE A 161 17.11 -18.04 5.14
C PHE A 161 18.56 -17.63 4.90
N ASN A 162 19.37 -18.55 4.35
CA ASN A 162 20.66 -18.23 3.75
C ASN A 162 20.42 -17.27 2.56
N PHE A 163 20.21 -16.00 2.86
CA PHE A 163 20.60 -14.95 1.94
C PHE A 163 22.11 -15.12 1.71
N PRO A 164 22.59 -15.17 0.46
CA PRO A 164 24.03 -15.24 0.18
C PRO A 164 24.79 -14.06 0.81
#